data_AF-A0A9R1RV42-F1
#
_entry.id   AF-A0A9R1RV42-F1
#
_cell.length_a   1.000
_cell.length_b   1.000
_cell.length_c   1.000
_cell.angle_alpha   90.00
_cell.angle_beta   90.00
_cell.angle_gamma   90.00
#
_symmetry.space_group_name_H-M   'P 1'
#
loop_
_entity.id
_entity.type
_entity.pdbx_description
1 polymer ?
#
loop_
_entity_poly.entity_id
_entity_poly.type
_entity_poly.pdbx_seq_one_letter_code
_entity_poly.pdbx_strand_id
1 'polypeptide(L)'
;MDHFIRLVKRKHGVDISGDARALGKLRRECERAKRALSTQLQVRVEVESLADGVDLSEPLTRARFEELNADLFRKVMAPVKKAMADAGLAKGDVDEVVLVGGSTRIPKVQQLLRDYFGGKEPHKGVNPDEAVAYGAAVQGGIVRGDAKEVVVLDVTPLTLGIETAGGVMASVIPRNTPIPTKRAKMFTTYEDRQTR
;
A
#
# COMPACT_ATOMS: atom_id res chain seq x y z
N MET A 1 4.12 -14.40 8.91
CA MET A 1 3.36 -15.50 9.54
C MET A 1 3.80 -16.84 8.98
N ASP A 2 3.71 -17.06 7.67
CA ASP A 2 4.02 -18.36 7.02
C ASP A 2 5.40 -18.92 7.37
N HIS A 3 6.41 -18.05 7.51
CA HIS A 3 7.73 -18.45 7.98
C HIS A 3 7.68 -19.20 9.33
N PHE A 4 6.95 -18.63 10.31
CA PHE A 4 6.80 -19.22 11.63
C PHE A 4 5.86 -20.43 11.64
N ILE A 5 4.80 -20.44 10.82
CA ILE A 5 3.93 -21.62 10.67
C ILE A 5 4.76 -22.82 10.17
N ARG A 6 5.58 -22.62 9.12
CA ARG A 6 6.49 -23.66 8.61
C ARG A 6 7.56 -24.06 9.63
N LEU A 7 8.02 -23.12 10.45
CA LEU A 7 9.01 -23.38 11.49
C LEU A 7 8.44 -24.23 12.62
N VAL A 8 7.23 -23.91 13.09
CA VAL A 8 6.50 -24.67 14.12
C VAL A 8 6.25 -26.10 13.65
N LYS A 9 5.73 -26.26 12.42
CA LYS A 9 5.50 -27.58 11.82
C LYS A 9 6.80 -28.40 11.73
N ARG A 10 7.92 -27.76 11.39
CA ARG A 10 9.22 -28.44 11.29
C ARG A 10 9.84 -28.80 12.65
N LYS A 11 9.76 -27.91 13.65
CA LYS A 11 10.41 -28.10 14.96
C LYS A 11 9.58 -28.94 15.93
N HIS A 12 8.27 -28.78 15.90
CA HIS A 12 7.35 -29.38 16.88
C HIS A 12 6.37 -30.39 16.27
N GLY A 13 6.36 -30.55 14.94
CA GLY A 13 5.43 -31.47 14.27
C GLY A 13 3.97 -31.01 14.25
N VAL A 14 3.65 -29.85 14.84
CA VAL A 14 2.29 -29.31 14.96
C VAL A 14 1.98 -28.36 13.80
N ASP A 15 0.88 -28.60 13.10
CA ASP A 15 0.40 -27.71 12.03
C ASP A 15 -0.69 -26.76 12.55
N ILE A 16 -0.30 -25.50 12.76
CA ILE A 16 -1.21 -24.46 13.26
C ILE A 16 -2.01 -23.74 12.17
N SER A 17 -1.90 -24.14 10.89
CA SER A 17 -2.54 -23.43 9.77
C SER A 17 -4.07 -23.48 9.80
N GLY A 18 -4.66 -24.49 10.45
CA GLY A 18 -6.10 -24.62 10.66
C GLY A 18 -6.62 -24.00 11.96
N ASP A 19 -5.74 -23.60 12.89
CA ASP A 19 -6.13 -23.10 14.21
C ASP A 19 -6.21 -21.57 14.20
N ALA A 20 -7.43 -21.04 14.13
CA ALA A 20 -7.69 -19.60 14.14
C ALA A 20 -7.18 -18.90 15.42
N ARG A 21 -7.21 -19.58 16.57
CA ARG A 21 -6.74 -19.03 17.85
C ARG A 21 -5.22 -18.94 17.86
N ALA A 22 -4.52 -20.00 17.45
CA ALA A 22 -3.06 -20.01 17.32
C ALA A 22 -2.59 -18.96 16.31
N LEU A 23 -3.24 -18.88 15.14
CA LEU A 23 -2.93 -17.88 14.12
C LEU A 23 -3.17 -16.45 14.61
N GLY A 24 -4.21 -16.22 15.41
CA GLY A 24 -4.48 -14.93 16.04
C GLY A 24 -3.37 -14.50 17.01
N LYS A 25 -2.90 -15.43 17.87
CA LYS A 25 -1.76 -15.18 18.76
C LYS A 25 -0.49 -14.85 17.96
N LEU A 26 -0.14 -15.70 16.99
CA LEU A 26 1.04 -15.52 16.16
C LEU A 26 1.00 -14.21 15.36
N ARG A 27 -0.18 -13.81 14.85
CA ARG A 27 -0.35 -12.55 14.10
C ARG A 27 0.00 -11.34 14.95
N ARG A 28 -0.49 -11.28 16.19
CA ARG A 28 -0.21 -10.16 17.12
C ARG A 28 1.28 -10.03 17.38
N GLU A 29 1.96 -11.13 17.69
CA GLU A 29 3.40 -11.11 17.94
C GLU A 29 4.23 -10.84 16.67
N CYS A 30 3.81 -11.34 15.51
CA CYS A 30 4.42 -10.96 14.23
C CYS A 30 4.29 -9.45 13.96
N GLU A 31 3.14 -8.85 14.27
CA GLU A 31 2.95 -7.40 14.09
C GLU A 31 3.82 -6.60 15.05
N ARG A 32 3.89 -7.01 16.32
CA ARG A 32 4.76 -6.42 17.33
C ARG A 32 6.23 -6.51 16.90
N ALA A 33 6.67 -7.68 16.44
CA ALA A 33 8.00 -7.89 15.92
C ALA A 33 8.30 -7.01 14.69
N LYS A 34 7.36 -6.90 13.75
CA LYS A 34 7.47 -5.99 12.59
C LYS A 34 7.70 -4.55 13.03
N ARG A 35 6.91 -4.05 14.00
CA ARG A 35 7.05 -2.69 14.54
C ARG A 35 8.42 -2.50 15.21
N ALA A 36 8.87 -3.46 16.01
CA ALA A 36 10.17 -3.42 16.67
C ALA A 36 11.34 -3.43 15.66
N LEU A 37 11.26 -4.23 14.61
CA LEU A 37 12.30 -4.30 13.57
C LEU A 37 12.46 -3.03 12.75
N SER A 38 11.49 -2.11 12.78
CA SER A 38 11.63 -0.79 12.18
C SER A 38 12.68 0.07 12.90
N THR A 39 12.99 -0.22 14.17
CA THR A 39 14.01 0.50 14.96
C THR A 39 15.17 -0.41 15.37
N GLN A 40 14.89 -1.66 15.74
CA GLN A 40 15.87 -2.65 16.19
C GLN A 40 16.37 -3.54 15.04
N LEU A 41 17.58 -4.09 15.17
CA LEU A 41 18.16 -5.01 14.18
C LEU A 41 17.68 -6.46 14.36
N GLN A 42 17.20 -6.80 15.56
CA GLN A 42 16.72 -8.13 15.92
C GLN A 42 15.65 -8.00 17.00
N VAL A 43 14.69 -8.92 16.99
CA VAL A 43 13.67 -9.10 18.01
C VAL A 43 13.43 -10.58 18.23
N ARG A 44 12.93 -10.98 19.40
CA ARG A 44 12.50 -12.35 19.67
C ARG A 44 10.98 -12.44 19.58
N VAL A 45 10.48 -13.38 18.78
CA VAL A 45 9.04 -13.66 18.64
C VAL A 45 8.69 -14.75 19.64
N GLU A 46 7.92 -14.38 20.66
CA GLU A 46 7.58 -15.25 21.78
C GLU A 46 6.06 -15.40 21.89
N VAL A 47 5.57 -16.63 21.83
CA VAL A 47 4.15 -16.95 22.00
C VAL A 47 4.00 -18.13 22.92
N GLU A 48 3.44 -17.89 24.10
CA GLU A 48 3.08 -18.93 25.06
C GLU A 48 1.82 -19.69 24.63
N SER A 49 1.86 -21.01 24.81
CA SER A 49 0.79 -21.94 24.51
C SER A 49 0.22 -21.69 23.09
N LEU A 50 1.11 -21.68 22.09
CA LEU A 50 0.75 -21.36 20.71
C LEU A 50 -0.29 -22.36 20.18
N ALA A 51 -0.03 -23.66 20.33
CA ALA A 51 -0.96 -24.76 20.05
C ALA A 51 -0.53 -26.01 20.83
N ASP A 52 -1.45 -26.81 21.33
CA ASP A 52 -1.19 -28.12 21.99
C ASP A 52 -0.07 -28.09 23.06
N GLY A 53 0.03 -26.99 23.82
CA GLY A 53 1.08 -26.82 24.84
C GLY A 53 2.47 -26.49 24.29
N VAL A 54 2.61 -26.28 22.99
CA VAL A 54 3.85 -25.83 22.34
C VAL A 54 4.00 -24.32 22.49
N ASP A 55 5.14 -23.90 23.03
CA ASP A 55 5.57 -22.50 23.03
C ASP A 55 6.44 -22.21 21.80
N LEU A 56 6.38 -20.97 21.29
CA LEU A 56 7.27 -20.47 20.26
C LEU A 56 8.19 -19.42 20.86
N SER A 57 9.52 -19.57 20.69
CA SER A 57 10.49 -18.54 21.06
C SER A 57 11.63 -18.53 20.04
N GLU A 58 11.53 -17.63 19.05
CA GLU A 58 12.45 -17.63 17.90
C GLU A 58 12.98 -16.22 17.61
N PRO A 59 14.29 -16.05 17.37
CA PRO A 59 14.83 -14.78 16.95
C PRO A 59 14.44 -14.45 15.50
N LEU A 60 14.14 -13.18 15.25
CA LEU A 60 13.94 -12.64 13.91
C LEU A 60 14.83 -11.41 13.73
N THR A 61 15.68 -11.43 12.71
CA THR A 61 16.52 -10.28 12.35
C THR A 61 15.83 -9.41 11.30
N ARG A 62 16.19 -8.13 11.24
CA ARG A 62 15.72 -7.20 10.20
C ARG A 62 16.07 -7.74 8.81
N ALA A 63 17.29 -8.23 8.62
CA ALA A 63 17.72 -8.83 7.35
C ALA A 63 16.82 -9.99 6.93
N ARG A 64 16.47 -10.88 7.87
CA ARG A 64 15.55 -11.99 7.58
C ARG A 64 14.13 -11.50 7.28
N PHE A 65 13.63 -10.51 8.01
CA PHE A 65 12.35 -9.88 7.71
C PHE A 65 12.34 -9.25 6.31
N GLU A 66 13.42 -8.57 5.93
CA GLU A 66 13.56 -7.97 4.61
C GLU A 66 13.58 -9.01 3.49
N GLU A 67 14.32 -10.10 3.70
CA GLU A 67 14.34 -11.24 2.78
C GLU A 67 12.95 -11.88 2.62
N LEU A 68 12.25 -12.13 3.72
CA LEU A 68 10.91 -12.74 3.72
C LEU A 68 9.86 -11.92 2.98
N ASN A 69 10.08 -10.61 2.80
CA ASN A 69 9.16 -9.70 2.12
C ASN A 69 9.78 -9.06 0.87
N ALA A 70 10.88 -9.64 0.35
CA ALA A 70 11.63 -9.05 -0.75
C ALA A 70 10.79 -8.87 -2.02
N ASP A 71 9.86 -9.78 -2.30
CA ASP A 71 8.93 -9.68 -3.43
C ASP A 71 7.94 -8.51 -3.23
N LEU A 72 7.42 -8.31 -2.02
CA LEU A 72 6.52 -7.21 -1.69
C LEU A 72 7.26 -5.87 -1.80
N PHE A 73 8.49 -5.77 -1.28
CA PHE A 73 9.30 -4.56 -1.39
C PHE A 73 9.62 -4.20 -2.84
N ARG A 74 9.87 -5.19 -3.71
CA ARG A 74 10.04 -4.92 -5.15
C ARG A 74 8.77 -4.35 -5.78
N LYS A 75 7.59 -4.82 -5.37
CA LYS A 75 6.30 -4.34 -5.88
C LYS A 75 5.99 -2.88 -5.47
N VAL A 76 6.52 -2.40 -4.35
CA VAL A 76 6.32 -1.01 -3.87
C VAL A 76 6.74 0.02 -4.92
N MET A 77 7.79 -0.26 -5.70
CA MET A 77 8.29 0.71 -6.69
C MET A 77 7.48 0.74 -8.00
N ALA A 78 6.63 -0.25 -8.26
CA ALA A 78 5.87 -0.29 -9.51
C ALA A 78 4.84 0.86 -9.59
N PRO A 79 4.02 1.13 -8.55
CA PRO A 79 3.14 2.30 -8.52
C PRO A 79 3.89 3.63 -8.59
N VAL A 80 5.04 3.76 -7.91
CA VAL A 80 5.85 4.99 -7.93
C VAL A 80 6.33 5.31 -9.33
N LYS A 81 6.93 4.32 -10.03
CA LYS A 81 7.40 4.48 -11.41
C LYS A 81 6.25 4.80 -12.36
N LYS A 82 5.10 4.15 -12.17
CA LYS A 82 3.90 4.39 -12.98
C LYS A 82 3.38 5.81 -12.79
N ALA A 83 3.30 6.31 -11.56
CA ALA A 83 2.87 7.68 -11.27
C ALA A 83 3.82 8.72 -11.88
N MET A 84 5.13 8.52 -11.79
CA MET A 84 6.13 9.39 -12.43
C MET A 84 5.98 9.42 -13.95
N ALA A 85 5.80 8.25 -14.58
CA ALA A 85 5.61 8.14 -16.02
C ALA A 85 4.30 8.79 -16.49
N ASP A 86 3.21 8.56 -15.75
CA ASP A 86 1.90 9.16 -16.00
C ASP A 86 1.94 10.70 -15.88
N ALA A 87 2.75 11.23 -14.95
CA ALA A 87 2.96 12.66 -14.76
C ALA A 87 3.96 13.27 -15.76
N GLY A 88 4.69 12.46 -16.53
CA GLY A 88 5.75 12.93 -17.43
C GLY A 88 6.95 13.56 -16.71
N LEU A 89 7.17 13.23 -15.43
CA LEU A 89 8.21 13.81 -14.60
C LEU A 89 9.45 12.91 -14.53
N ALA A 90 10.63 13.53 -14.56
CA ALA A 90 11.87 12.88 -14.18
C ALA A 90 12.01 12.82 -12.66
N LYS A 91 12.88 11.93 -12.18
CA LYS A 91 13.13 11.75 -10.74
C LYS A 91 13.63 13.03 -10.06
N GLY A 92 14.36 13.87 -10.79
CA GLY A 92 14.91 15.14 -10.29
C GLY A 92 13.86 16.23 -10.12
N ASP A 93 12.71 16.12 -10.81
CA ASP A 93 11.65 17.13 -10.79
C ASP A 93 10.78 17.03 -9.52
N VAL A 94 10.96 15.99 -8.70
CA VAL A 94 10.23 15.83 -7.45
C VAL A 94 10.95 16.58 -6.35
N ASP A 95 10.40 17.68 -5.84
CA ASP A 95 11.01 18.52 -4.81
C ASP A 95 11.07 17.85 -3.43
N GLU A 96 9.98 17.21 -3.01
CA GLU A 96 9.86 16.56 -1.71
C GLU A 96 9.20 15.18 -1.80
N VAL A 97 9.57 14.29 -0.88
CA VAL A 97 8.95 12.97 -0.72
C VAL A 97 8.30 12.90 0.66
N VAL A 98 6.98 12.96 0.71
CA VAL A 98 6.22 12.86 1.98
C VAL A 98 5.79 11.41 2.20
N LEU A 99 6.07 10.87 3.39
CA LEU A 99 5.67 9.51 3.76
C LEU A 99 4.37 9.53 4.58
N VAL A 100 3.38 8.74 4.16
CA VAL A 100 2.09 8.61 4.84
C VAL A 100 1.77 7.13 5.08
N GLY A 101 1.27 6.82 6.27
CA GLY A 101 0.90 5.47 6.73
C GLY A 101 2.02 4.73 7.46
N GLY A 102 1.67 3.99 8.52
CA GLY A 102 2.64 3.38 9.43
C GLY A 102 3.64 2.38 8.80
N SER A 103 3.30 1.73 7.69
CA SER A 103 4.24 0.83 6.97
C SER A 103 5.40 1.58 6.31
N THR A 104 5.30 2.89 6.12
CA THR A 104 6.42 3.72 5.63
C THR A 104 7.55 3.88 6.65
N ARG A 105 7.32 3.50 7.92
CA ARG A 105 8.35 3.46 8.97
C ARG A 105 9.36 2.32 8.78
N ILE A 106 9.09 1.38 7.88
CA ILE A 106 10.02 0.27 7.58
C ILE A 106 11.27 0.84 6.89
N PRO A 107 12.48 0.65 7.44
CA PRO A 107 13.72 1.20 6.88
C PRO A 107 13.94 0.83 5.41
N LYS A 108 13.59 -0.40 5.01
CA LYS A 108 13.73 -0.85 3.63
C LYS A 108 12.87 -0.07 2.64
N VAL A 109 11.67 0.34 3.03
CA VAL A 109 10.78 1.15 2.19
C VAL A 109 11.37 2.54 1.98
N GLN A 110 11.87 3.15 3.06
CA GLN A 110 12.52 4.47 3.00
C GLN A 110 13.80 4.42 2.15
N GLN A 111 14.60 3.37 2.31
CA GLN A 111 15.79 3.16 1.49
C GLN A 111 15.44 3.07 0.00
N LEU A 112 14.45 2.26 -0.38
CA LEU A 112 14.05 2.12 -1.79
C LEU A 112 13.61 3.45 -2.41
N LEU A 113 12.89 4.28 -1.66
CA LEU A 113 12.46 5.61 -2.11
C LEU A 113 13.64 6.57 -2.22
N ARG A 114 14.54 6.60 -1.23
CA ARG A 114 15.77 7.41 -1.28
C ARG A 114 16.63 7.04 -2.48
N ASP A 115 16.89 5.76 -2.68
CA ASP A 115 17.69 5.25 -3.81
C ASP A 115 17.04 5.64 -5.16
N TYR A 116 15.70 5.61 -5.23
CA TYR A 116 14.98 5.96 -6.45
C TYR A 116 15.04 7.46 -6.77
N PHE A 117 14.92 8.33 -5.76
CA PHE A 117 14.92 9.79 -5.88
C PHE A 117 16.32 10.41 -5.64
N GLY A 118 17.40 9.67 -5.90
CA GLY A 118 18.76 10.22 -5.92
C GLY A 118 19.29 10.65 -4.55
N GLY A 119 18.93 9.93 -3.49
CA GLY A 119 19.36 10.21 -2.12
C GLY A 119 18.51 11.26 -1.40
N LYS A 120 17.42 11.73 -2.01
CA LYS A 120 16.49 12.69 -1.39
C LYS A 120 15.88 12.12 -0.12
N GLU A 121 16.13 12.76 1.02
CA GLU A 121 15.57 12.35 2.31
C GLU A 121 14.06 12.64 2.38
N PRO A 122 13.23 11.70 2.82
CA PRO A 122 11.80 11.94 2.97
C PRO A 122 11.50 13.00 4.03
N HIS A 123 10.49 13.82 3.77
CA HIS A 123 10.04 14.90 4.64
C HIS A 123 9.51 14.33 5.98
N LYS A 124 9.97 14.91 7.10
CA LYS A 124 9.65 14.46 8.47
C LYS A 124 8.69 15.38 9.22
N GLY A 125 8.30 16.52 8.64
CA GLY A 125 7.42 17.49 9.29
C GLY A 125 5.94 17.09 9.34
N VAL A 126 5.58 15.90 8.84
CA VAL A 126 4.20 15.40 8.82
C VAL A 126 4.12 14.10 9.61
N ASN A 127 3.15 14.00 10.52
CA ASN A 127 2.88 12.74 11.21
C ASN A 127 2.21 11.75 10.23
N PRO A 128 2.86 10.62 9.87
CA PRO A 128 2.36 9.71 8.85
C PRO A 128 1.03 9.04 9.23
N ASP A 129 0.70 8.95 10.51
CA ASP A 129 -0.52 8.28 10.99
C ASP A 129 -1.73 9.23 11.04
N GLU A 130 -1.50 10.54 11.03
CA GLU A 130 -2.55 11.57 11.18
C GLU A 130 -2.74 12.41 9.91
N ALA A 131 -1.77 12.42 8.99
CA ALA A 131 -1.76 13.28 7.80
C ALA A 131 -3.07 13.24 7.00
N VAL A 132 -3.63 12.05 6.81
CA VAL A 132 -4.88 11.85 6.04
C VAL A 132 -6.08 12.45 6.78
N ALA A 133 -6.21 12.18 8.08
CA ALA A 133 -7.30 12.70 8.89
C ALA A 133 -7.23 14.23 9.00
N TYR A 134 -6.03 14.76 9.16
CA TYR A 134 -5.77 16.20 9.17
C TYR A 134 -6.20 16.86 7.85
N GLY A 135 -5.76 16.32 6.71
CA GLY A 135 -6.16 16.84 5.39
C GLY A 135 -7.67 16.80 5.16
N ALA A 136 -8.34 15.73 5.59
CA ALA A 136 -9.79 15.62 5.51
C ALA A 136 -10.52 16.66 6.36
N ALA A 137 -10.04 16.94 7.57
CA ALA A 137 -10.60 17.98 8.44
C ALA A 137 -10.43 19.39 7.84
N VAL A 138 -9.26 19.68 7.27
CA VAL A 138 -9.01 20.94 6.54
C VAL A 138 -9.97 21.08 5.36
N GLN A 139 -10.13 20.04 4.55
CA GLN A 139 -11.06 20.05 3.41
C GLN A 139 -12.52 20.27 3.86
N GLY A 140 -12.94 19.63 4.95
CA GLY A 140 -14.27 19.85 5.53
C GLY A 140 -14.50 21.30 5.99
N GLY A 141 -13.48 21.91 6.59
CA GLY A 141 -13.51 23.34 6.97
C GLY A 141 -13.64 24.27 5.77
N ILE A 142 -12.97 23.96 4.65
CA ILE A 142 -13.08 24.72 3.40
C ILE A 142 -14.50 24.61 2.83
N VAL A 143 -15.08 23.41 2.75
CA VAL A 143 -16.45 23.21 2.24
C VAL A 143 -17.49 23.94 3.09
N ARG A 144 -17.25 24.07 4.41
CA ARG A 144 -18.12 24.81 5.32
C ARG A 144 -17.94 26.34 5.24
N GLY A 145 -16.84 26.81 4.68
CA GLY A 145 -16.48 28.24 4.64
C GLY A 145 -15.75 28.75 5.88
N ASP A 146 -15.26 27.86 6.75
CA ASP A 146 -14.55 28.21 8.00
C ASP A 146 -13.04 28.46 7.79
N ALA A 147 -12.51 28.12 6.60
CA ALA A 147 -11.09 28.17 6.27
C ALA A 147 -10.83 28.91 4.95
N LYS A 148 -9.58 29.38 4.75
CA LYS A 148 -9.16 30.01 3.49
C LYS A 148 -9.43 29.08 2.30
N GLU A 149 -9.94 29.65 1.22
CA GLU A 149 -10.17 28.91 -0.02
C GLU A 149 -8.85 28.36 -0.57
N VAL A 150 -8.76 27.03 -0.60
CA VAL A 150 -7.72 26.29 -1.33
C VAL A 150 -8.41 25.58 -2.48
N VAL A 151 -7.88 25.74 -3.69
CA VAL A 151 -8.37 25.01 -4.86
C VAL A 151 -7.71 23.64 -4.88
N VAL A 152 -8.52 22.59 -4.77
CA VAL A 152 -8.07 21.20 -4.90
C VAL A 152 -8.51 20.68 -6.26
N LEU A 153 -7.55 20.30 -7.09
CA LEU A 153 -7.77 19.62 -8.37
C LEU A 153 -7.31 18.19 -8.23
N ASP A 154 -8.24 17.24 -8.40
CA ASP A 154 -7.97 15.81 -8.33
C ASP A 154 -8.25 15.15 -9.69
N VAL A 155 -7.92 13.88 -9.85
CA VAL A 155 -8.04 13.14 -11.12
C VAL A 155 -8.72 11.77 -10.96
N THR A 156 -9.25 11.22 -12.04
CA THR A 156 -9.76 9.84 -12.05
C THR A 156 -8.61 8.82 -11.98
N PRO A 157 -8.60 7.83 -11.05
CA PRO A 157 -7.46 6.91 -10.91
C PRO A 157 -7.41 5.85 -12.03
N LEU A 158 -8.56 5.51 -12.60
CA LEU A 158 -8.75 4.49 -13.64
C LEU A 158 -9.53 5.07 -14.82
N THR A 159 -9.32 4.46 -15.98
CA THR A 159 -10.07 4.79 -17.19
C THR A 159 -11.49 4.24 -17.03
N LEU A 160 -12.48 5.11 -17.20
CA LEU A 160 -13.89 4.76 -17.23
C LEU A 160 -14.30 4.58 -18.69
N GLY A 161 -15.04 3.53 -18.97
CA GLY A 161 -15.47 3.18 -20.31
C GLY A 161 -16.63 2.19 -20.27
N ILE A 162 -17.11 1.83 -21.45
CA ILE A 162 -18.16 0.83 -21.62
C ILE A 162 -17.64 -0.34 -22.44
N GLU A 163 -18.26 -1.49 -22.29
CA GLU A 163 -18.04 -2.62 -23.19
C GLU A 163 -18.70 -2.35 -24.55
N THR A 164 -18.03 -2.75 -25.62
CA THR A 164 -18.53 -2.69 -26.99
C THR A 164 -18.53 -4.08 -27.61
N ALA A 165 -19.15 -4.22 -28.78
CA ALA A 165 -19.23 -5.49 -29.49
C ALA A 165 -17.85 -6.17 -29.63
N GLY A 166 -17.82 -7.48 -29.39
CA GLY A 166 -16.57 -8.25 -29.32
C GLY A 166 -15.88 -8.25 -27.95
N GLY A 167 -16.54 -7.77 -26.89
CA GLY A 167 -16.01 -7.80 -25.53
C GLY A 167 -14.86 -6.81 -25.29
N VAL A 168 -14.76 -5.76 -26.12
CA VAL A 168 -13.68 -4.77 -26.06
C VAL A 168 -14.15 -3.53 -25.30
N MET A 169 -13.32 -3.04 -24.38
CA MET A 169 -13.61 -1.81 -23.64
C MET A 169 -13.35 -0.57 -24.50
N ALA A 170 -14.40 0.23 -24.74
CA ALA A 170 -14.27 1.57 -25.27
C ALA A 170 -14.12 2.59 -24.14
N SER A 171 -12.95 3.21 -24.06
CA SER A 171 -12.65 4.27 -23.09
C SER A 171 -13.49 5.53 -23.35
N VAL A 172 -14.03 6.13 -22.28
CA VAL A 172 -14.85 7.36 -22.31
C VAL A 172 -14.19 8.48 -21.49
N ILE A 173 -13.75 8.19 -20.26
CA ILE A 173 -12.97 9.11 -19.42
C ILE A 173 -11.64 8.42 -19.11
N PRO A 174 -10.54 8.80 -19.78
CA PRO A 174 -9.22 8.24 -19.48
C PRO A 174 -8.82 8.45 -18.01
N ARG A 175 -7.99 7.56 -17.47
CA ARG A 175 -7.34 7.79 -16.18
C ARG A 175 -6.51 9.07 -16.21
N ASN A 176 -6.30 9.64 -15.03
CA ASN A 176 -5.65 10.93 -14.79
C ASN A 176 -6.40 12.12 -15.41
N THR A 177 -7.70 11.97 -15.74
CA THR A 177 -8.52 13.11 -16.18
C THR A 177 -8.91 13.96 -14.96
N PRO A 178 -8.67 15.28 -14.96
CA PRO A 178 -9.08 16.16 -13.86
C PRO A 178 -10.58 16.09 -13.57
N ILE A 179 -10.94 16.12 -12.29
CA ILE A 179 -12.33 16.15 -11.82
C ILE A 179 -12.67 17.50 -11.16
N PRO A 180 -13.92 18.00 -11.31
CA PRO A 180 -15.05 17.36 -12.00
C PRO A 180 -14.92 17.38 -13.54
N THR A 181 -15.43 16.35 -14.23
CA THR A 181 -15.41 16.26 -15.70
C THR A 181 -16.67 15.64 -16.28
N LYS A 182 -17.00 16.01 -17.52
CA LYS A 182 -18.07 15.40 -18.32
C LYS A 182 -17.53 15.07 -19.72
N ARG A 183 -17.79 13.86 -20.19
CA ARG A 183 -17.45 13.38 -21.54
C ARG A 183 -18.66 12.68 -22.14
N ALA A 184 -18.86 12.86 -23.44
CA ALA A 184 -19.90 12.17 -24.20
C ALA A 184 -19.24 11.53 -25.43
N LYS A 185 -19.62 10.29 -25.73
CA LYS A 185 -19.19 9.54 -26.90
C LYS A 185 -20.41 8.85 -27.48
N MET A 186 -20.63 9.01 -28.78
CA MET A 186 -21.74 8.34 -29.45
C MET A 186 -21.37 6.92 -29.82
N PHE A 187 -22.33 6.02 -29.67
CA PHE A 187 -22.25 4.61 -30.03
C PHE A 187 -23.44 4.27 -30.93
N THR A 188 -23.33 3.19 -31.68
CA THR A 188 -24.39 2.71 -32.58
C THR A 188 -24.57 1.21 -32.42
N THR A 189 -25.67 0.69 -32.97
CA THR A 189 -25.99 -0.73 -32.97
C THR A 189 -24.96 -1.51 -33.78
N TYR A 190 -24.71 -2.75 -33.37
CA TYR A 190 -23.74 -3.62 -34.03
C TYR A 190 -24.38 -4.40 -35.21
N GLU A 191 -25.67 -4.72 -35.10
CA GLU A 191 -26.41 -5.50 -36.10
C GLU A 191 -27.65 -4.74 -36.63
N ASP A 192 -28.12 -5.12 -37.82
CA ASP A 192 -29.36 -4.59 -38.38
C ASP A 192 -30.57 -5.00 -37.53
N ARG A 193 -31.49 -4.06 -37.30
CA ARG A 193 -32.69 -4.23 -36.44
C ARG A 193 -32.40 -4.65 -34.99
N GLN A 194 -31.21 -4.37 -34.47
CA GLN A 194 -30.88 -4.63 -33.06
C GLN A 194 -31.74 -3.76 -32.12
N THR A 195 -32.57 -4.41 -31.30
CA THR A 195 -33.46 -3.75 -30.32
C THR A 195 -33.12 -4.11 -28.86
N ARG A 196 -32.18 -5.05 -28.66
CA ARG A 196 -31.64 -5.46 -27.36
C ARG A 196 -30.14 -5.72 -27.46
#